data_AF-A0A212C8X0-F1
#
_entry.id   AF-A0A212C8X0-F1
#
_cell.length_a   1.000
_cell.length_b   1.000
_cell.length_c   1.000
_cell.angle_alpha   90.00
_cell.angle_beta   90.00
_cell.angle_gamma   90.00
#
_symmetry.space_group_name_H-M   'P 1'
#
loop_
_entity.id
_entity.type
_entity.pdbx_description
1 polymer ?
#
loop_
_entity_poly.entity_id
_entity_poly.type
_entity_poly.pdbx_seq_one_letter_code
_entity_poly.pdbx_strand_id
1 'polypeptide(L)'
;HQIFFPPSETAGRPQEQRCWSSFLEHSRVPVVTEEAAREALLSFVDSKCCYGRAAAGDLVILELKQQNLCRYRLETFSESRISEWTFQPFTNHSVDGPQRGTSPRLWDIKVQVPPMFQEDTRRFQVPHSSLVKVRCSSCSGAKRKAKSARRCQMCSGSGRRRCSTCSGRGNKTCATCKGEKKLLHFIQLVIAWTKTQR
;
A
#
# COMPACT_ATOMS: atom_id res chain seq x y z
N HIS A 1 12.45 -12.29 4.19
CA HIS A 1 11.20 -11.51 4.32
C HIS A 1 10.09 -12.46 4.70
N GLN A 2 9.42 -12.24 5.82
CA GLN A 2 8.34 -13.11 6.29
C GLN A 2 7.04 -12.31 6.21
N ILE A 3 6.09 -12.82 5.44
CA ILE A 3 4.75 -12.25 5.29
C ILE A 3 3.90 -12.80 6.42
N PHE A 4 3.23 -11.92 7.18
CA PHE A 4 2.34 -12.33 8.26
C PHE A 4 0.91 -12.01 7.87
N PHE A 5 0.06 -13.03 7.84
CA PHE A 5 -1.37 -12.86 7.70
C PHE A 5 -2.00 -12.45 9.04
N PRO A 6 -3.12 -11.71 9.04
CA PRO A 6 -3.82 -11.40 10.27
C PRO A 6 -4.21 -12.70 10.97
N PRO A 7 -4.27 -12.71 12.31
CA PRO A 7 -4.93 -13.80 13.03
C PRO A 7 -6.32 -13.99 12.44
N SER A 8 -6.76 -15.24 12.26
CA SER A 8 -8.15 -15.51 11.89
C SER A 8 -9.04 -14.87 12.94
N GLU A 9 -9.67 -13.74 12.61
CA GLU A 9 -10.73 -13.21 13.45
C GLU A 9 -11.77 -14.32 13.58
N THR A 10 -12.09 -14.71 14.81
CA THR A 10 -13.28 -15.53 15.07
C THR A 10 -14.41 -14.77 14.40
N ALA A 11 -15.06 -15.40 13.42
CA ALA A 11 -16.08 -14.79 12.59
C ALA A 11 -16.99 -13.93 13.46
N GLY A 12 -16.75 -12.62 13.47
CA GLY A 12 -17.66 -11.67 14.07
C GLY A 12 -19.01 -11.95 13.42
N ARG A 13 -20.07 -11.99 14.25
CA ARG A 13 -21.46 -12.13 13.78
C ARG A 13 -21.59 -11.48 12.42
N PRO A 14 -22.08 -12.19 11.38
CA PRO A 14 -22.25 -11.59 10.05
C PRO A 14 -22.90 -10.25 10.28
N GLN A 15 -22.20 -9.17 9.91
CA GLN A 15 -22.80 -7.85 9.91
C GLN A 15 -24.07 -8.02 9.11
N GLU A 16 -25.19 -7.95 9.84
CA GLU A 16 -26.55 -8.33 9.48
C GLU A 16 -26.67 -8.41 7.98
N GLN A 17 -26.81 -9.63 7.42
CA GLN A 17 -26.90 -9.88 5.99
C GLN A 17 -27.80 -8.79 5.40
N ARG A 18 -27.18 -7.75 4.82
CA ARG A 18 -27.93 -6.68 4.19
C ARG A 18 -28.61 -7.36 3.04
N CYS A 19 -29.90 -7.63 3.24
CA CYS A 19 -30.71 -8.33 2.27
C CYS A 19 -30.54 -7.56 0.96
N TRP A 20 -30.20 -8.28 -0.11
CA TRP A 20 -30.01 -7.72 -1.45
C TRP A 20 -31.20 -6.83 -1.88
N SER A 21 -32.37 -7.03 -1.28
CA SER A 21 -33.56 -6.19 -1.45
C SER A 21 -33.30 -4.70 -1.18
N SER A 22 -32.58 -4.36 -0.11
CA SER A 22 -32.32 -2.96 0.30
C SER A 22 -31.43 -2.19 -0.69
N PHE A 23 -30.52 -2.88 -1.37
CA PHE A 23 -29.66 -2.30 -2.41
C PHE A 23 -30.44 -2.00 -3.70
N LEU A 24 -31.40 -2.86 -4.03
CA LEU A 24 -32.27 -2.69 -5.19
C LEU A 24 -33.29 -1.56 -4.99
N GLU A 25 -33.77 -1.36 -3.76
CA GLU A 25 -34.66 -0.24 -3.40
C GLU A 25 -34.04 1.15 -3.61
N HIS A 26 -32.72 1.29 -3.43
CA HIS A 26 -32.00 2.56 -3.61
C HIS A 26 -31.55 2.81 -5.06
N SER A 27 -31.64 1.79 -5.91
CA SER A 27 -31.31 1.92 -7.32
C SER A 27 -32.50 2.58 -8.01
N ARG A 28 -32.35 3.86 -8.40
CA ARG A 28 -33.34 4.55 -9.26
C ARG A 28 -33.31 3.93 -10.65
N VAL A 29 -33.90 2.76 -10.80
CA VAL A 29 -34.06 2.14 -12.11
C VAL A 29 -35.07 2.98 -12.88
N PRO A 30 -34.73 3.48 -14.09
CA PRO A 30 -35.70 4.18 -14.91
C PRO A 30 -36.89 3.26 -15.16
N VAL A 31 -38.10 3.75 -14.92
CA VAL A 31 -39.32 3.06 -15.33
C VAL A 31 -39.42 3.19 -16.83
N VAL A 32 -39.52 2.07 -17.54
CA VAL A 32 -39.75 2.09 -18.99
C VAL A 32 -41.25 2.32 -19.21
N THR A 33 -41.61 3.45 -19.83
CA THR A 33 -43.00 3.73 -20.20
C THR A 33 -43.37 3.00 -21.51
N GLU A 34 -44.67 2.87 -21.78
CA GLU A 34 -45.13 2.25 -23.03
C GLU A 34 -44.60 3.01 -24.26
N GLU A 35 -44.58 4.33 -24.20
CA GLU A 35 -44.10 5.19 -25.29
C GLU A 35 -42.62 4.93 -25.56
N ALA A 36 -41.78 4.84 -24.52
CA ALA A 36 -40.36 4.54 -24.65
C ALA A 36 -40.11 3.13 -25.23
N ALA A 37 -40.91 2.15 -24.82
CA ALA A 37 -40.85 0.80 -25.38
C ALA A 37 -41.27 0.76 -26.85
N ARG A 38 -42.35 1.49 -27.20
CA ARG A 38 -42.87 1.59 -28.57
C ARG A 38 -41.89 2.29 -29.50
N GLU A 39 -41.28 3.39 -29.05
CA GLU A 39 -40.25 4.11 -29.80
C GLU A 39 -39.02 3.23 -30.05
N ALA A 40 -38.55 2.49 -29.03
CA ALA A 40 -37.44 1.55 -29.18
C ALA A 40 -37.75 0.42 -30.16
N LEU A 41 -38.97 -0.13 -30.14
CA LEU A 41 -39.42 -1.16 -31.09
C LEU A 41 -39.44 -0.63 -32.52
N LEU A 42 -40.01 0.57 -32.74
CA LEU A 42 -40.06 1.20 -34.06
C LEU A 42 -38.66 1.49 -34.59
N SER A 43 -37.76 2.01 -33.73
CA SER A 43 -36.36 2.24 -34.07
C SER A 43 -35.63 0.95 -34.49
N PHE A 44 -35.87 -0.15 -33.77
CA PHE A 44 -35.33 -1.45 -34.13
C PHE A 44 -35.86 -1.95 -35.49
N VAL A 45 -37.17 -1.81 -35.74
CA VAL A 45 -37.81 -2.23 -36.99
C VAL A 45 -37.26 -1.42 -38.18
N ASP A 46 -37.15 -0.10 -38.04
CA ASP A 46 -36.58 0.79 -39.06
C ASP A 46 -35.11 0.46 -39.36
N SER A 47 -34.37 -0.11 -38.40
CA SER A 47 -32.98 -0.55 -38.59
C SER A 47 -32.83 -1.80 -39.47
N LYS A 48 -33.92 -2.51 -39.80
CA LYS A 48 -33.92 -3.74 -40.59
C LYS A 48 -34.54 -3.50 -41.96
N CYS A 49 -33.77 -3.76 -43.02
CA CYS A 49 -34.08 -3.49 -44.43
C CYS A 49 -35.50 -3.81 -44.89
N CYS A 50 -36.11 -4.84 -44.31
CA CYS A 50 -37.22 -5.51 -44.93
C CYS A 50 -38.33 -5.85 -43.90
N TYR A 51 -38.31 -5.19 -42.73
CA TYR A 51 -39.42 -5.26 -41.79
C TYR A 51 -40.46 -4.18 -42.12
N GLY A 52 -41.72 -4.59 -42.24
CA GLY A 52 -42.83 -3.66 -42.42
C GLY A 52 -43.14 -2.92 -41.12
N ARG A 53 -43.17 -1.59 -41.15
CA ARG A 53 -43.44 -0.74 -39.98
C ARG A 53 -44.86 -0.90 -39.43
N ALA A 54 -45.84 -1.22 -40.28
CA ALA A 54 -47.25 -1.30 -39.92
C ALA A 54 -47.52 -2.27 -38.76
N ALA A 55 -46.95 -3.49 -38.82
CA ALA A 55 -47.13 -4.49 -37.77
C ALA A 55 -46.59 -4.04 -36.40
N ALA A 56 -45.55 -3.21 -36.36
CA ALA A 56 -45.00 -2.66 -35.12
C ALA A 56 -45.74 -1.40 -34.64
N GLY A 57 -46.31 -0.62 -35.56
CA GLY A 57 -47.12 0.56 -35.24
C GLY A 57 -48.48 0.20 -34.64
N ASP A 58 -49.15 -0.79 -35.22
CA ASP A 58 -50.52 -1.18 -34.85
C ASP A 58 -50.56 -2.17 -33.66
N LEU A 59 -49.39 -2.59 -33.17
CA LEU A 59 -49.28 -3.52 -32.04
C LEU A 59 -49.82 -2.90 -30.75
N VAL A 60 -50.73 -3.61 -30.09
CA VAL A 60 -51.27 -3.26 -28.78
C VAL A 60 -50.42 -3.94 -27.69
N ILE A 61 -49.80 -3.14 -26.82
CA ILE A 61 -49.02 -3.66 -25.69
C ILE A 61 -50.00 -3.97 -24.55
N LEU A 62 -50.24 -5.26 -24.30
CA LEU A 62 -51.19 -5.70 -23.27
C LEU A 62 -50.60 -5.62 -21.86
N GLU A 63 -49.31 -5.90 -21.73
CA GLU A 63 -48.62 -5.95 -20.45
C GLU A 63 -47.14 -5.65 -20.64
N LEU A 64 -46.59 -4.74 -19.82
CA LEU A 64 -45.17 -4.42 -19.80
C LEU A 64 -44.55 -4.91 -18.49
N LYS A 65 -43.81 -6.01 -18.56
CA LYS A 65 -43.08 -6.58 -17.41
C LYS A 65 -41.63 -6.13 -17.42
N GLN A 66 -41.29 -5.15 -16.59
CA GLN A 66 -39.91 -4.70 -16.44
C GLN A 66 -39.06 -5.75 -15.68
N GLN A 67 -37.96 -6.16 -16.29
CA GLN A 67 -36.94 -6.98 -15.63
C GLN A 67 -35.67 -6.16 -15.44
N ASN A 68 -35.19 -6.11 -14.19
CA ASN A 68 -34.01 -5.32 -13.84
C ASN A 68 -32.79 -6.23 -13.83
N LEU A 69 -31.79 -5.90 -14.66
CA LEU A 69 -30.48 -6.55 -14.63
C LEU A 69 -29.47 -5.61 -13.96
N CYS A 70 -28.95 -6.04 -12.81
CA CYS A 70 -27.88 -5.30 -12.13
C CYS A 70 -26.52 -5.83 -12.56
N ARG A 71 -25.69 -4.95 -13.14
CA ARG A 71 -24.27 -5.22 -13.36
C ARG A 71 -23.48 -4.59 -12.22
N TYR A 72 -22.94 -5.43 -11.34
CA TYR A 72 -22.08 -4.99 -10.24
C TYR A 72 -20.60 -5.25 -10.56
N ARG A 73 -19.73 -4.52 -9.87
CA ARG A 73 -18.28 -4.73 -9.90
C ARG A 73 -17.82 -4.99 -8.47
N LEU A 74 -17.23 -6.15 -8.24
CA LEU A 74 -16.72 -6.51 -6.92
C LEU A 74 -15.26 -6.05 -6.80
N GLU A 75 -15.00 -5.23 -5.78
CA GLU A 75 -13.65 -4.84 -5.40
C GLU A 75 -13.34 -5.44 -4.05
N THR A 76 -12.16 -6.04 -3.92
CA THR A 76 -11.63 -6.56 -2.66
C THR A 76 -10.56 -5.60 -2.17
N PHE A 77 -10.69 -5.15 -0.92
CA PHE A 77 -9.70 -4.31 -0.26
C PHE A 77 -9.01 -5.12 0.84
N SER A 78 -7.68 -5.24 0.77
CA SER A 78 -6.91 -6.09 1.69
C SER A 78 -5.74 -5.34 2.30
N GLU A 79 -5.51 -5.56 3.60
CA GLU A 79 -4.31 -5.13 4.31
C GLU A 79 -3.30 -6.28 4.42
N SER A 80 -2.03 -6.01 4.14
CA SER A 80 -0.92 -6.94 4.32
C SER A 80 0.20 -6.31 5.15
N ARG A 81 0.84 -7.10 6.02
CA ARG A 81 1.92 -6.65 6.93
C ARG A 81 3.17 -7.51 6.78
N ILE A 82 4.32 -6.86 6.60
CA ILE A 82 5.63 -7.50 6.46
C ILE A 82 6.64 -6.82 7.37
N SER A 83 7.50 -7.59 8.04
CA SER A 83 8.62 -7.06 8.81
C SER A 83 9.96 -7.28 8.10
N GLU A 84 10.82 -6.27 8.10
CA GLU A 84 12.18 -6.36 7.61
C GLU A 84 13.18 -5.62 8.50
N TRP A 85 14.40 -6.12 8.59
CA TRP A 85 15.48 -5.43 9.30
C TRP A 85 16.05 -4.32 8.43
N THR A 86 16.12 -3.11 8.97
CA THR A 86 16.77 -1.96 8.32
C THR A 86 17.71 -1.26 9.29
N PHE A 87 18.44 -0.25 8.80
CA PHE A 87 19.36 0.52 9.61
C PHE A 87 19.49 1.98 9.16
N GLN A 88 19.85 2.85 10.11
CA GLN A 88 20.19 4.24 9.86
C GLN A 88 21.45 4.67 10.62
N PRO A 89 22.13 5.77 10.22
CA PRO A 89 23.20 6.37 11.02
C PRO A 89 22.70 6.67 12.44
N PHE A 90 23.46 6.27 13.45
CA PHE A 90 23.09 6.51 14.84
C PHE A 90 23.53 7.91 15.30
N THR A 91 22.60 8.76 15.73
CA THR A 91 22.86 10.16 16.11
C THR A 91 22.97 10.41 17.63
N ASN A 92 23.43 9.42 18.41
CA ASN A 92 23.69 9.52 19.86
C ASN A 92 22.51 9.91 20.77
N HIS A 93 21.27 9.78 20.32
CA HIS A 93 20.07 9.92 21.16
C HIS A 93 19.73 8.61 21.87
N SER A 94 18.88 8.69 22.90
CA SER A 94 18.33 7.51 23.57
C SER A 94 17.51 6.68 22.58
N VAL A 95 17.79 5.38 22.49
CA VAL A 95 17.09 4.48 21.56
C VAL A 95 15.97 3.73 22.25
N ASP A 96 14.93 3.42 21.48
CA ASP A 96 13.86 2.54 21.91
C ASP A 96 14.16 1.08 21.56
N GLY A 97 14.96 0.44 22.42
CA GLY A 97 15.39 -0.95 22.25
C GLY A 97 14.69 -1.92 23.20
N PRO A 98 15.08 -3.21 23.19
CA PRO A 98 14.45 -4.26 24.00
C PRO A 98 14.50 -4.00 25.52
N GLN A 99 15.38 -3.10 25.96
CA GLN A 99 15.50 -2.67 27.35
C GLN A 99 14.29 -1.85 27.83
N ARG A 100 13.49 -1.29 26.91
CA ARG A 100 12.29 -0.47 27.21
C ARG A 100 10.99 -1.27 27.11
N GLY A 101 11.04 -2.55 26.74
CA GLY A 101 9.88 -3.41 26.60
C GLY A 101 10.06 -4.50 25.56
N THR A 102 9.09 -5.40 25.48
CA THR A 102 9.02 -6.43 24.45
C THR A 102 8.42 -5.84 23.18
N SER A 103 9.00 -6.12 22.01
CA SER A 103 8.41 -5.71 20.74
C SER A 103 7.04 -6.36 20.54
N PRO A 104 5.99 -5.59 20.21
CA PRO A 104 4.65 -6.11 20.00
C PRO A 104 4.59 -7.00 18.74
N ARG A 105 3.57 -7.85 18.64
CA ARG A 105 3.31 -8.58 17.39
C ARG A 105 2.91 -7.59 16.30
N LEU A 106 3.18 -7.93 15.04
CA LEU A 106 2.98 -7.00 13.93
C LEU A 106 1.53 -6.50 13.79
N TRP A 107 0.55 -7.34 14.12
CA TRP A 107 -0.88 -7.00 14.08
C TRP A 107 -1.38 -6.25 15.33
N ASP A 108 -0.65 -6.34 16.46
CA ASP A 108 -0.98 -5.58 17.67
C ASP A 108 -0.58 -4.10 17.54
N ILE A 109 0.30 -3.77 16.58
CA ILE A 109 0.70 -2.39 16.27
C ILE A 109 -0.48 -1.65 15.62
N LYS A 110 -0.99 -0.64 16.33
CA LYS A 110 -2.10 0.19 15.85
C LYS A 110 -1.61 1.16 14.79
N VAL A 111 -2.32 1.20 13.66
CA VAL A 111 -2.04 2.12 12.54
C VAL A 111 -3.31 2.77 12.06
N GLN A 112 -3.18 3.97 11.51
CA GLN A 112 -4.28 4.67 10.85
C GLN A 112 -4.59 3.95 9.53
N VAL A 113 -5.78 3.37 9.43
CA VAL A 113 -6.28 2.72 8.21
C VAL A 113 -6.69 3.80 7.20
N PRO A 114 -6.26 3.72 5.92
CA PRO A 114 -6.68 4.68 4.91
C PRO A 114 -8.19 4.58 4.63
N PRO A 115 -8.79 5.57 3.95
CA PRO A 115 -10.17 5.46 3.49
C PRO A 115 -10.38 4.18 2.67
N MET A 116 -11.55 3.56 2.82
CA MET A 116 -11.84 2.28 2.17
C MET A 116 -11.63 2.37 0.65
N PHE A 117 -11.01 1.34 0.06
CA PHE A 117 -10.67 1.26 -1.38
C PHE A 117 -9.65 2.28 -1.89
N GLN A 118 -8.87 2.91 -1.01
CA GLN A 118 -7.68 3.67 -1.38
C GLN A 118 -6.42 2.86 -1.09
N GLU A 119 -5.60 2.66 -2.12
CA GLU A 119 -4.32 1.98 -1.96
C GLU A 119 -3.32 2.87 -1.23
N ASP A 120 -2.56 2.29 -0.31
CA ASP A 120 -1.56 3.00 0.45
C ASP A 120 -0.46 2.03 0.90
N THR A 121 0.76 2.53 1.10
CA THR A 121 1.84 1.76 1.68
C THR A 121 2.57 2.61 2.70
N ARG A 122 2.58 2.15 3.95
CA ARG A 122 3.20 2.86 5.07
C ARG A 122 4.29 2.03 5.70
N ARG A 123 5.31 2.71 6.20
CA ARG A 123 6.48 2.10 6.83
C ARG A 123 6.66 2.68 8.22
N PHE A 124 6.71 1.80 9.22
CA PHE A 124 6.83 2.18 10.62
C PHE A 124 8.03 1.47 11.25
N GLN A 125 8.69 2.12 12.20
CA GLN A 125 9.65 1.45 13.06
C GLN A 125 8.88 0.70 14.15
N VAL A 126 9.17 -0.59 14.31
CA VAL A 126 8.54 -1.41 15.35
C VAL A 126 9.05 -0.97 16.73
N PRO A 127 8.15 -0.67 17.68
CA PRO A 127 8.54 -0.29 19.05
C PRO A 127 9.45 -1.33 19.72
N HIS A 128 10.38 -0.83 20.52
CA HIS A 128 11.35 -1.61 21.30
C HIS A 128 12.27 -2.53 20.47
N SER A 129 12.29 -2.40 19.13
CA SER A 129 13.11 -3.25 18.26
C SER A 129 14.50 -2.69 17.97
N SER A 130 14.82 -1.50 18.50
CA SER A 130 16.03 -0.78 18.10
C SER A 130 17.28 -1.33 18.77
N LEU A 131 18.33 -1.55 17.98
CA LEU A 131 19.62 -2.06 18.41
C LEU A 131 20.75 -1.20 17.86
N VAL A 132 21.57 -0.64 18.74
CA VAL A 132 22.77 0.11 18.32
C VAL A 132 23.91 -0.86 18.00
N LYS A 133 24.28 -0.94 16.73
CA LYS A 133 25.47 -1.64 16.28
C LYS A 133 26.67 -0.70 16.31
N VAL A 134 27.58 -0.97 17.24
CA VAL A 134 28.75 -0.10 17.55
C VAL A 134 29.75 -0.03 16.39
N ARG A 135 29.68 -0.97 15.43
CA ARG A 135 30.52 -0.99 14.22
C ARG A 135 29.66 -1.02 12.95
N CYS A 136 29.77 0.04 12.15
CA CYS A 136 29.21 0.09 10.80
C CYS A 136 29.87 -0.99 9.93
N SER A 137 29.05 -1.84 9.32
CA SER A 137 29.49 -2.95 8.44
C SER A 137 30.29 -2.46 7.23
N SER A 138 29.94 -1.30 6.68
CA SER A 138 30.61 -0.78 5.48
C SER A 138 32.02 -0.24 5.75
N CYS A 139 32.28 0.34 6.93
CA CYS A 139 33.58 0.93 7.29
C CYS A 139 34.31 0.26 8.47
N SER A 140 33.75 -0.83 9.01
CA SER A 140 34.26 -1.58 10.16
C SER A 140 34.52 -0.73 11.41
N GLY A 141 33.87 0.44 11.52
CA GLY A 141 34.10 1.41 12.60
C GLY A 141 35.54 1.97 12.65
N ALA A 142 36.33 1.80 11.59
CA ALA A 142 37.79 1.87 11.69
C ALA A 142 38.32 3.31 11.86
N LYS A 143 38.95 3.52 13.04
CA LYS A 143 39.99 4.51 13.29
C LYS A 143 41.37 4.05 12.77
N ARG A 144 41.52 2.86 12.16
CA ARG A 144 42.80 2.32 11.69
C ARG A 144 42.63 1.74 10.28
N LYS A 145 43.22 2.42 9.29
CA LYS A 145 43.23 2.08 7.85
C LYS A 145 41.83 2.02 7.21
N ALA A 146 41.39 3.15 6.66
CA ALA A 146 40.23 3.18 5.77
C ALA A 146 40.43 2.14 4.65
N LYS A 147 39.38 1.37 4.31
CA LYS A 147 39.32 0.57 3.07
C LYS A 147 39.84 1.44 1.93
N SER A 148 40.63 0.89 0.99
CA SER A 148 41.28 1.64 -0.11
C SER A 148 40.31 2.62 -0.79
N ALA A 149 39.06 2.20 -1.02
CA ALA A 149 37.98 3.01 -1.61
C ALA A 149 37.63 4.31 -0.85
N ARG A 150 37.93 4.38 0.46
CA ARG A 150 37.63 5.54 1.33
C ARG A 150 38.86 6.33 1.69
N ARG A 151 40.04 5.87 1.30
CA ARG A 151 41.27 6.65 1.43
C ARG A 151 41.14 7.89 0.53
N CYS A 152 41.41 9.07 1.09
CA CYS A 152 41.49 10.27 0.27
C CYS A 152 42.67 10.10 -0.68
N GLN A 153 42.40 10.09 -1.98
CA GLN A 153 43.44 9.93 -3.00
C GLN A 153 44.35 11.16 -3.03
N MET A 154 43.78 12.35 -2.84
CA MET A 154 44.54 13.61 -2.86
C MET A 154 45.62 13.73 -1.77
N CYS A 155 45.44 13.07 -0.63
CA CYS A 155 46.44 13.07 0.43
C CYS A 155 46.94 11.65 0.76
N SER A 156 46.64 10.66 -0.07
CA SER A 156 46.99 9.24 0.12
C SER A 156 46.70 8.68 1.52
N GLY A 157 45.67 9.19 2.20
CA GLY A 157 45.35 8.77 3.58
C GLY A 157 46.16 9.43 4.69
N SER A 158 47.12 10.30 4.38
CA SER A 158 48.00 10.96 5.37
C SER A 158 47.25 11.90 6.32
N GLY A 159 46.14 12.50 5.88
CA GLY A 159 45.42 13.52 6.64
C GLY A 159 46.24 14.79 6.92
N ARG A 160 47.43 14.95 6.33
CA ARG A 160 48.32 16.07 6.62
C ARG A 160 48.09 17.23 5.64
N ARG A 161 47.87 18.41 6.23
CA ARG A 161 47.72 19.79 5.70
C ARG A 161 46.85 20.04 4.44
N ARG A 162 45.82 20.89 4.61
CA ARG A 162 44.95 21.55 3.61
C ARG A 162 44.40 20.67 2.47
N CYS A 163 44.09 19.40 2.74
CA CYS A 163 43.33 18.62 1.77
C CYS A 163 41.88 19.13 1.73
N SER A 164 41.51 19.89 0.69
CA SER A 164 40.15 20.39 0.47
C SER A 164 39.12 19.27 0.35
N THR A 165 39.51 18.12 -0.21
CA THR A 165 38.63 16.97 -0.46
C THR A 165 38.24 16.19 0.80
N CYS A 166 39.11 16.11 1.81
CA CYS A 166 38.81 15.37 3.05
C CYS A 166 38.86 16.23 4.32
N SER A 167 39.09 17.54 4.18
CA SER A 167 39.23 18.49 5.28
C SER A 167 40.25 18.02 6.34
N GLY A 168 41.36 17.42 5.90
CA GLY A 168 42.39 16.88 6.79
C GLY A 168 42.06 15.54 7.46
N ARG A 169 40.89 14.91 7.20
CA ARG A 169 40.53 13.62 7.80
C ARG A 169 41.30 12.42 7.23
N GLY A 170 41.95 12.59 6.07
CA GLY A 170 42.65 11.51 5.35
C GLY A 170 41.72 10.48 4.69
N ASN A 171 40.41 10.53 4.95
CA ASN A 171 39.44 9.63 4.37
C ASN A 171 38.14 10.37 3.98
N LYS A 172 37.41 9.77 3.04
CA LYS A 172 36.05 10.18 2.69
C LYS A 172 35.08 9.71 3.78
N THR A 173 34.14 10.57 4.15
CA THR A 173 33.08 10.25 5.12
C THR A 173 32.29 9.03 4.65
N CYS A 174 31.88 8.18 5.60
CA CYS A 174 31.07 7.02 5.28
C CYS A 174 29.67 7.43 4.82
N ALA A 175 29.25 7.06 3.61
CA ALA A 175 27.86 7.27 3.19
C ALA A 175 26.88 6.54 4.12
N THR A 176 27.19 5.30 4.50
CA THR A 176 26.33 4.42 5.32
C THR A 176 26.09 4.92 6.74
N CYS A 177 27.13 5.40 7.45
CA CYS A 177 27.03 5.84 8.85
C CYS A 177 27.25 7.34 9.03
N LYS A 178 27.39 8.09 7.93
CA LYS A 178 27.63 9.55 7.89
C LYS A 178 28.78 10.07 8.77
N GLY A 179 29.70 9.20 9.17
CA GLY A 179 30.85 9.55 10.03
C GLY A 179 30.72 9.06 11.47
N GLU A 180 29.53 8.68 11.92
CA GLU A 180 29.22 8.27 13.29
C GLU A 180 29.82 6.92 13.69
N LYS A 181 30.21 6.11 12.70
CA LYS A 181 30.79 4.74 12.86
C LYS A 181 29.85 3.72 13.51
N LYS A 182 28.74 4.16 14.09
CA LYS A 182 27.65 3.35 14.66
C LYS A 182 26.43 3.39 13.73
N LEU A 183 25.64 2.31 13.75
CA LEU A 183 24.38 2.20 13.03
C LEU A 183 23.28 1.83 14.03
N LEU A 184 22.09 2.42 13.88
CA LEU A 184 20.88 2.00 14.57
C LEU A 184 20.17 1.01 13.66
N HIS A 185 20.12 -0.26 14.07
CA HIS A 185 19.32 -1.28 13.43
C HIS A 185 17.94 -1.34 14.10
N PHE A 186 16.89 -1.61 13.33
CA PHE A 186 15.55 -1.79 13.87
C PHE A 186 14.72 -2.63 12.90
N ILE A 187 13.60 -3.17 13.40
CA ILE A 187 12.61 -3.83 12.56
C ILE A 187 11.69 -2.75 11.99
N GLN A 188 11.59 -2.71 10.66
CA GLN A 188 10.64 -1.89 9.92
C GLN A 188 9.44 -2.74 9.55
N LEU A 189 8.25 -2.30 9.98
CA LEU A 189 6.97 -2.83 9.57
C LEU A 189 6.52 -2.08 8.30
N VAL A 190 6.27 -2.82 7.23
CA VAL A 190 5.66 -2.33 6.00
C VAL A 190 4.23 -2.83 5.95
N ILE A 191 3.28 -1.91 5.84
CA ILE A 191 1.86 -2.20 5.72
C ILE A 191 1.40 -1.72 4.36
N ALA A 192 0.79 -2.60 3.58
CA ALA A 192 0.25 -2.27 2.27
C ALA A 192 -1.25 -2.57 2.24
N TRP A 193 -2.02 -1.56 1.82
CA TRP A 193 -3.44 -1.68 1.51
C TRP A 193 -3.59 -1.68 -0.01
N THR A 194 -4.18 -2.76 -0.54
CA THR A 194 -4.31 -2.98 -1.99
C THR A 194 -5.76 -3.22 -2.37
N LYS A 195 -6.13 -2.78 -3.57
CA LYS A 195 -7.46 -3.01 -4.12
C LYS A 195 -7.38 -3.94 -5.33
N THR A 196 -8.04 -5.08 -5.25
CA THR A 196 -8.11 -6.03 -6.36
C THR A 196 -9.53 -6.05 -6.92
N GLN A 197 -9.64 -5.89 -8.24
CA GLN A 197 -10.89 -6.04 -8.97
C GLN A 197 -10.96 -7.46 -9.54
N ARG A 198 -12.10 -8.14 -9.39
CA ARG A 198 -12.41 -9.40 -10.07
C ARG A 198 -13.51 -9.18 -11.11
#